data_AF-A0A2G9PAQ0-F1
#
_entry.id   AF-A0A2G9PAQ0-F1
#
_cell.length_a   1.000
_cell.length_b   1.000
_cell.length_c   1.000
_cell.angle_alpha   90.00
_cell.angle_beta   90.00
_cell.angle_gamma   90.00
#
_symmetry.space_group_name_H-M   'P 1'
#
loop_
_entity.id
_entity.type
_entity.pdbx_description
1 polymer ?
#
loop_
_entity_poly.entity_id
_entity_poly.type
_entity_poly.pdbx_seq_one_letter_code
_entity_poly.pdbx_strand_id
1 'polypeptide(L)'
;MENNEEKQASEISFKTLKKFEQKYGTRNFLEIALKETTDGNTIITFSKGFTDNAGNKRYRRSLGFEASNEMKKFILDSIKNL
;
A
#
# COMPACT_ATOMS: atom_id res chain seq x y z
N MET A 1 36.39 18.23 -15.19
CA MET A 1 35.54 17.04 -15.37
C MET A 1 34.68 16.97 -14.14
N GLU A 2 33.37 17.20 -14.29
CA GLU A 2 32.41 17.36 -13.20
C GLU A 2 32.25 16.06 -12.40
N ASN A 3 32.35 16.17 -11.08
CA ASN A 3 31.99 15.12 -10.14
C ASN A 3 30.46 15.05 -10.06
N ASN A 4 29.84 14.11 -10.79
CA ASN A 4 28.48 13.69 -10.52
C ASN A 4 28.49 12.76 -9.31
N GLU A 5 28.49 13.34 -8.11
CA GLU A 5 28.03 12.63 -6.92
C GLU A 5 26.52 12.40 -7.07
N GLU A 6 26.15 11.25 -7.66
CA GLU A 6 24.81 10.71 -7.54
C GLU A 6 24.52 10.57 -6.04
N LYS A 7 23.78 11.52 -5.49
CA LYS A 7 23.20 11.45 -4.15
C LYS A 7 22.42 10.13 -4.08
N GLN A 8 23.04 9.13 -3.47
CA GLN A 8 22.44 7.86 -3.13
C GLN A 8 21.19 8.18 -2.32
N ALA A 9 20.01 8.05 -2.92
CA ALA A 9 18.75 8.27 -2.23
C ALA A 9 18.75 7.29 -1.05
N SER A 10 18.88 7.82 0.17
CA SER A 10 18.80 7.04 1.39
C SER A 10 17.55 6.17 1.30
N GLU A 11 17.70 4.84 1.35
CA GLU A 11 16.58 3.92 1.26
C GLU A 11 15.57 4.28 2.34
N ILE A 12 14.48 4.95 1.95
CA ILE A 12 13.40 5.30 2.88
C ILE A 12 12.77 3.97 3.29
N SER A 13 13.06 3.52 4.51
CA SER A 13 12.44 2.34 5.07
C SER A 13 11.12 2.73 5.74
N PHE A 14 10.14 1.84 5.67
CA PHE A 14 8.81 2.08 6.21
C PHE A 14 8.45 1.01 7.23
N LYS A 15 8.00 1.42 8.41
CA LYS A 15 7.43 0.52 9.42
C LYS A 15 5.92 0.57 9.36
N THR A 16 5.26 -0.58 9.17
CA THR A 16 3.79 -0.62 9.19
C THR A 16 3.28 -0.58 10.62
N LEU A 17 2.48 0.44 10.93
CA LEU A 17 1.84 0.62 12.24
C LEU A 17 0.49 -0.10 12.29
N LYS A 18 -0.31 0.05 11.23
CA LYS A 18 -1.64 -0.55 11.13
C LYS A 18 -1.99 -0.80 9.67
N LYS A 19 -2.80 -1.84 9.41
CA LYS A 19 -3.29 -2.12 8.06
C LYS A 19 -4.64 -2.81 8.06
N PHE A 20 -5.39 -2.55 7.01
CA PHE A 20 -6.64 -3.21 6.67
C PHE A 20 -6.52 -3.79 5.27
N GLU A 21 -7.17 -4.93 5.04
CA GLU A 21 -7.19 -5.59 3.74
C GLU A 21 -8.61 -6.06 3.40
N GLN A 22 -9.03 -5.77 2.18
CA GLN A 22 -10.27 -6.27 1.59
C GLN A 22 -9.94 -7.09 0.36
N LYS A 23 -10.42 -8.33 0.32
CA LYS A 23 -10.41 -9.15 -0.90
C LYS A 23 -11.59 -8.78 -1.78
N TYR A 24 -11.39 -8.83 -3.09
CA TYR A 24 -12.45 -8.57 -4.06
C TYR A 24 -12.19 -9.33 -5.37
N GLY A 25 -13.28 -9.60 -6.11
CA GLY A 25 -13.24 -10.56 -7.23
C GLY A 25 -12.69 -11.92 -6.78
N THR A 26 -12.02 -12.64 -7.68
CA THR A 26 -11.56 -14.01 -7.38
C THR A 26 -10.30 -14.04 -6.51
N ARG A 27 -9.35 -13.13 -6.75
CA ARG A 27 -8.01 -13.20 -6.14
C ARG A 27 -7.41 -11.85 -5.81
N ASN A 28 -8.12 -10.75 -6.05
CA ASN A 28 -7.54 -9.43 -5.84
C ASN A 28 -7.70 -9.00 -4.38
N PHE A 29 -6.83 -8.09 -3.96
CA PHE A 29 -6.94 -7.42 -2.68
C PHE A 29 -6.59 -5.94 -2.80
N LEU A 30 -7.18 -5.14 -1.92
CA LEU A 30 -6.79 -3.76 -1.63
C LEU A 30 -6.33 -3.71 -0.16
N GLU A 31 -5.14 -3.18 0.07
CA GLU A 31 -4.54 -2.95 1.38
C GLU A 31 -4.43 -1.45 1.62
N ILE A 32 -4.89 -0.99 2.78
CA ILE A 32 -4.73 0.39 3.24
C ILE A 32 -3.97 0.32 4.55
N ALA A 33 -2.80 0.96 4.60
CA ALA A 33 -1.89 0.84 5.73
C ALA A 33 -1.32 2.19 6.18
N LEU A 34 -1.29 2.42 7.49
CA LEU A 34 -0.55 3.49 8.13
C LEU A 34 0.89 3.03 8.35
N LYS A 35 1.85 3.80 7.84
CA LYS A 35 3.28 3.52 7.97
C LYS A 35 4.00 4.71 8.57
N GLU A 36 5.07 4.43 9.28
CA GLU A 36 6.02 5.40 9.82
C GLU A 36 7.28 5.37 8.95
N THR A 37 7.75 6.54 8.52
CA THR A 37 9.04 6.70 7.83
C THR A 37 10.17 6.71 8.84
N THR A 38 11.39 6.45 8.40
CA THR A 38 12.62 6.57 9.21
C THR A 38 12.79 7.91 9.90
N ASP A 39 12.17 8.94 9.34
CA ASP A 39 12.27 10.35 9.71
C ASP A 39 11.09 10.77 10.63
N GLY A 40 10.30 9.80 11.10
CA GLY A 40 9.22 10.00 12.09
C GLY A 40 7.90 10.49 11.51
N ASN A 41 7.79 10.59 10.19
CA ASN A 41 6.54 10.98 9.53
C ASN A 41 5.59 9.78 9.42
N THR A 42 4.28 10.03 9.53
CA THR A 42 3.27 9.01 9.25
C THR A 42 2.66 9.21 7.87
N ILE A 43 2.52 8.13 7.12
CA ILE A 43 1.94 8.12 5.77
C ILE A 43 0.85 7.05 5.68
N ILE A 44 -0.21 7.36 4.93
CA ILE A 44 -1.22 6.37 4.54
C ILE A 44 -0.85 5.85 3.16
N THR A 45 -0.74 4.53 3.05
CA THR A 45 -0.41 3.84 1.80
C THR A 45 -1.59 3.02 1.31
N PHE A 46 -1.85 3.12 0.02
CA PHE A 46 -2.84 2.30 -0.68
C PHE A 46 -2.09 1.37 -1.61
N SER A 47 -2.24 0.06 -1.38
CA SER A 47 -1.58 -0.98 -2.16
C SER A 47 -2.62 -1.93 -2.69
N LYS A 48 -2.42 -2.41 -3.91
CA LYS A 48 -3.35 -3.36 -4.55
C LYS A 48 -2.57 -4.52 -5.12
N GLY A 49 -3.17 -5.69 -5.11
CA GLY A 49 -2.51 -6.88 -5.61
C GLY A 49 -3.46 -8.03 -5.85
N PHE A 50 -2.88 -9.21 -6.00
CA PHE A 50 -3.59 -10.46 -6.07
C PHE A 50 -2.82 -11.58 -5.36
N THR A 51 -3.55 -12.63 -4.99
CA THR A 51 -2.96 -13.87 -4.48
C THR A 51 -2.69 -14.83 -5.65
N ASP A 52 -1.45 -15.32 -5.76
CA ASP A 52 -1.10 -16.33 -6.77
C ASP A 52 -1.56 -17.74 -6.38
N ASN A 53 -1.37 -18.73 -7.27
CA ASN A 53 -1.80 -20.11 -7.03
C ASN A 53 -1.12 -20.76 -5.81
N ALA A 54 0.06 -20.26 -5.42
CA ALA A 54 0.80 -20.72 -4.26
C ALA A 54 0.41 -19.97 -2.98
N GLY A 55 -0.57 -19.06 -3.05
CA GLY A 55 -1.03 -18.28 -1.89
C GLY A 55 -0.21 -17.03 -1.62
N ASN A 56 0.80 -16.70 -2.44
CA ASN A 56 1.65 -15.53 -2.22
C ASN A 56 0.97 -14.25 -2.71
N LYS A 57 1.21 -13.14 -1.99
CA LYS A 57 0.74 -11.82 -2.40
C LYS A 57 1.66 -11.23 -3.46
N ARG A 58 1.06 -10.79 -4.57
CA ARG A 58 1.72 -10.06 -5.66
C ARG A 58 1.10 -8.69 -5.79
N TYR A 59 1.89 -7.65 -5.50
CA TYR A 59 1.44 -6.27 -5.62
C TYR A 59 1.49 -5.79 -7.07
N ARG A 60 0.55 -4.94 -7.43
CA ARG A 60 0.45 -4.30 -8.75
C ARG A 60 0.79 -2.82 -8.63
N ARG A 61 1.42 -2.28 -9.67
CA ARG A 61 1.70 -0.85 -9.79
C ARG A 61 0.43 -0.01 -9.99
N SER A 62 -0.61 -0.59 -10.60
CA SER A 62 -1.89 0.09 -10.81
C SER A 62 -2.79 0.02 -9.58
N LEU A 63 -3.51 1.10 -9.30
CA LEU A 63 -4.42 1.22 -8.15
C LEU A 63 -5.90 1.08 -8.54
N GLY A 64 -6.23 0.71 -9.77
CA GLY A 64 -7.63 0.59 -10.22
C GLY A 64 -8.37 -0.61 -9.60
N PHE A 65 -9.56 -0.35 -9.07
CA PHE A 65 -10.53 -1.32 -8.54
C PHE A 65 -11.96 -0.83 -8.82
N GLU A 66 -12.94 -1.72 -8.65
CA GLU A 66 -14.36 -1.39 -8.86
C GLU A 66 -14.86 -0.34 -7.85
N ALA A 67 -15.69 0.58 -8.32
CA ALA A 67 -16.29 1.63 -7.47
C ALA A 67 -17.56 1.14 -6.73
N SER A 68 -17.53 -0.10 -6.22
CA SER A 68 -18.64 -0.72 -5.50
C SER A 68 -18.87 -0.03 -4.15
N ASN A 69 -20.10 -0.11 -3.64
CA ASN A 69 -20.44 0.48 -2.33
C ASN A 69 -19.66 -0.20 -1.19
N GLU A 70 -19.40 -1.50 -1.31
CA GLU A 70 -18.54 -2.25 -0.38
C GLU A 70 -17.11 -1.70 -0.36
N MET A 71 -16.51 -1.48 -1.54
CA MET A 71 -15.16 -0.95 -1.62
C MET A 71 -15.07 0.48 -1.07
N LYS A 72 -16.04 1.33 -1.38
CA LYS A 72 -16.14 2.69 -0.81
C LYS A 72 -16.24 2.65 0.71
N LYS A 73 -17.10 1.78 1.25
CA LYS A 73 -17.26 1.61 2.70
C LYS A 73 -15.96 1.13 3.35
N PHE A 74 -15.32 0.10 2.78
CA PHE A 74 -14.03 -0.40 3.26
C PHE A 74 -12.97 0.70 3.32
N ILE A 75 -12.85 1.52 2.27
CA ILE A 75 -11.89 2.62 2.23
C ILE A 75 -12.17 3.65 3.33
N LEU A 76 -13.42 4.12 3.44
CA LEU A 76 -13.81 5.12 4.43
C LEU A 76 -13.62 4.62 5.85
N ASP A 77 -14.03 3.38 6.13
CA ASP A 77 -13.89 2.78 7.46
C ASP A 77 -12.43 2.53 7.79
N SER A 78 -11.62 2.09 6.83
CA SER A 78 -10.18 1.92 7.04
C SER A 78 -9.54 3.25 7.42
N ILE A 79 -9.75 4.31 6.63
CA ILE A 79 -9.16 5.63 6.89
C ILE A 79 -9.58 6.18 8.27
N LYS A 80 -10.85 6.03 8.65
CA LYS A 80 -11.34 6.48 9.98
C LYS A 80 -10.69 5.73 11.15
N ASN A 81 -10.23 4.49 10.91
CA ASN A 81 -9.72 3.60 11.93
C ASN A 81 -8.21 3.35 11.80
N LEU A 82 -7.47 4.09 10.97
CA LEU A 82 -6.01 3.98 10.91
C LEU A 82 -5.34 4.58 12.14
#